data_AF-A0A0C2S5C8-F1
#
_entry.id   AF-A0A0C2S5C8-F1
#
_cell.length_a   1.000
_cell.length_b   1.000
_cell.length_c   1.000
_cell.angle_alpha   90.00
_cell.angle_beta   90.00
_cell.angle_gamma   90.00
#
_symmetry.space_group_name_H-M   'P 1'
#
loop_
_entity.id
_entity.type
_entity.pdbx_description
1 polymer ?
#
loop_
_entity_poly.entity_id
_entity_poly.type
_entity_poly.pdbx_seq_one_letter_code
_entity_poly.pdbx_strand_id
1 'polypeptide(L)' 'MGFLYNLEKKIVGFEIEINRIEGKWKLNQNHSSERQKIIINRLETRNEYNSKEIAELLKKNLLN' A
#
# COMPACT_ATOMS: atom_id res chain seq x y z
N MET A 1 -29.53 -24.60 -20.77
CA MET A 1 -28.84 -23.29 -20.67
C MET A 1 -27.70 -23.44 -19.67
N GLY A 2 -26.45 -23.12 -20.05
CA GLY A 2 -25.25 -23.46 -19.28
C GLY A 2 -24.99 -22.60 -18.03
N PHE A 3 -24.23 -23.13 -17.07
CA PHE A 3 -23.89 -22.51 -15.78
C PHE A 3 -23.36 -21.06 -15.90
N LEU A 4 -22.48 -20.79 -16.87
CA LEU A 4 -21.88 -19.46 -17.10
C LEU A 4 -22.92 -18.38 -17.46
N TYR A 5 -23.93 -18.74 -18.25
CA TYR A 5 -25.01 -17.83 -18.65
C TYR A 5 -25.88 -17.39 -17.45
N ASN A 6 -25.99 -18.23 -16.43
CA ASN A 6 -26.73 -17.89 -15.21
C ASN A 6 -25.92 -17.03 -14.23
N LEU A 7 -24.58 -17.08 -14.30
CA LEU A 7 -23.70 -16.22 -13.52
C LEU A 7 -23.68 -14.80 -14.08
N GLU A 8 -23.60 -14.65 -15.41
CA GLU A 8 -23.60 -13.37 -16.10
C GLU A 8 -24.83 -12.52 -15.73
N LYS A 9 -26.02 -13.14 -15.70
CA LYS A 9 -27.27 -12.47 -15.33
C LYS A 9 -27.34 -11.94 -13.90
N LYS A 10 -26.42 -12.38 -13.03
CA LYS A 10 -26.36 -11.99 -11.61
C LYS A 10 -25.22 -11.01 -11.31
N ILE A 11 -24.41 -10.66 -12.30
CA ILE A 11 -23.31 -9.70 -12.16
C ILE A 11 -23.76 -8.37 -12.74
N VAL A 12 -23.63 -7.31 -11.96
CA VAL A 12 -23.84 -5.93 -12.43
C VAL A 12 -22.47 -5.29 -12.65
N GLY A 13 -22.13 -5.04 -13.90
CA GLY A 13 -20.94 -4.27 -14.27
C GLY A 13 -21.18 -2.77 -14.05
N PHE A 14 -20.15 -2.08 -13.57
CA PHE A 14 -20.13 -0.63 -13.52
C PHE A 14 -18.72 -0.14 -13.86
N GLU A 15 -18.62 1.11 -14.28
CA GLU A 15 -17.37 1.77 -14.60
C GLU A 15 -17.13 2.92 -13.63
N ILE A 16 -15.88 3.14 -13.25
CA ILE A 16 -15.46 4.31 -12.47
C ILE A 16 -14.55 5.15 -13.37
N GLU A 17 -15.02 6.33 -13.76
CA GLU A 17 -14.18 7.32 -14.43
C GLU A 17 -13.21 7.94 -13.42
N ILE A 18 -11.90 7.81 -13.69
CA ILE A 18 -10.86 8.37 -12.82
C ILE A 18 -10.70 9.85 -13.12
N ASN A 19 -11.38 10.70 -12.35
CA ASN A 19 -11.27 12.16 -12.48
C ASN A 19 -10.01 12.73 -11.82
N ARG A 20 -9.54 12.11 -10.73
CA ARG A 20 -8.37 12.55 -9.97
C ARG A 20 -7.81 11.41 -9.14
N ILE A 21 -6.49 11.39 -8.99
CA ILE A 21 -5.78 10.48 -8.08
C ILE A 21 -5.10 11.32 -7.01
N GLU A 22 -5.37 11.04 -5.74
CA GLU A 22 -4.70 11.65 -4.59
C GLU A 22 -4.02 10.57 -3.74
N GLY A 23 -2.72 10.70 -3.52
CA GLY A 23 -1.96 9.84 -2.63
C GLY A 23 -1.70 10.51 -1.29
N LYS A 24 -1.80 9.74 -0.20
CA LYS A 24 -1.38 10.17 1.14
C LYS A 24 -0.38 9.17 1.69
N TRP A 25 0.80 9.64 2.06
CA TRP A 25 1.86 8.81 2.65
C TRP A 25 2.12 9.24 4.09
N LYS A 26 1.97 8.32 5.04
CA LYS A 26 2.31 8.53 6.45
C LYS A 26 3.52 7.67 6.82
N LEU A 27 4.70 8.12 6.42
CA LEU A 27 5.96 7.39 6.56
C LEU A 27 6.85 8.00 7.65
N ASN A 28 6.28 8.35 8.81
CA ASN A 28 7.04 8.86 9.95
C ASN A 28 7.99 10.05 9.63
N GLN A 29 7.64 10.85 8.61
CA GLN A 29 8.49 11.89 8.00
C GLN A 29 8.83 13.02 8.99
N ASN A 30 7.96 13.29 9.96
CA ASN A 30 8.10 14.38 10.93
C ASN A 30 8.97 14.01 12.16
N HIS A 31 9.86 13.03 12.03
CA HIS A 31 10.71 12.54 13.12
C HIS A 31 12.18 12.52 12.72
N SER A 32 13.07 12.54 13.72
CA SER A 32 14.52 12.49 13.50
C SER A 32 14.97 11.25 12.72
N SER A 33 16.10 11.38 12.04
CA SER A 33 16.65 10.32 11.21
C SER A 33 17.02 9.06 12.02
N GLU A 34 17.47 9.22 13.27
CA GLU A 34 17.75 8.10 14.18
C GLU A 34 16.47 7.30 14.47
N ARG A 35 15.36 7.99 14.73
CA ARG A 35 14.07 7.34 14.99
C ARG A 35 13.54 6.62 13.75
N GLN A 36 13.72 7.19 12.57
CA GLN A 36 13.36 6.52 11.31
C GLN A 36 14.19 5.24 11.09
N LYS A 37 15.50 5.28 11.35
CA LYS A 37 16.38 4.09 11.27
C LYS A 37 15.96 2.96 12.20
N ILE A 38 15.56 3.28 13.44
CA ILE A 38 15.04 2.29 14.41
C ILE A 38 13.77 1.62 13.88
N ILE A 39 12.86 2.40 13.29
CA ILE A 39 11.59 1.88 12.76
C ILE A 39 11.84 1.00 11.53
N ILE A 40 12.75 1.40 10.63
CA ILE A 40 13.15 0.59 9.46
C ILE A 40 13.62 -0.79 9.92
N ASN A 41 14.58 -0.86 10.85
CA ASN A 41 15.12 -2.13 11.34
C ASN A 41 14.05 -3.04 11.98
N ARG A 42 13.10 -2.45 12.71
CA ARG A 42 11.96 -3.19 13.28
C ARG A 42 11.00 -3.71 12.22
N LEU A 43 10.78 -2.98 11.14
CA LEU A 43 9.87 -3.38 10.08
C LEU A 43 10.48 -4.46 9.17
N GLU A 44 11.80 -4.42 8.95
CA GLU A 44 12.51 -5.44 8.17
C GLU A 44 12.51 -6.83 8.83
N THR A 45 12.51 -6.86 10.16
CA THR A 45 12.54 -8.08 10.96
C THR A 45 11.15 -8.64 11.29
N ARG A 46 10.09 -7.89 11.00
CA ARG A 46 8.71 -8.34 11.17
C ARG A 46 8.28 -9.25 10.02
N ASN A 47 7.50 -10.27 10.34
CA ASN A 47 6.88 -11.17 9.36
C ASN A 47 5.44 -10.74 9.05
N GLU A 48 5.25 -9.45 8.79
CA GLU A 48 3.97 -8.90 8.37
C GLU A 48 4.04 -8.61 6.87
N TYR A 49 2.94 -8.87 6.14
CA TYR A 49 2.92 -8.82 4.67
C TYR A 49 3.50 -7.52 4.09
N ASN A 50 3.16 -6.37 4.69
CA ASN A 50 3.56 -5.05 4.20
C ASN A 50 4.80 -4.45 4.92
N SER A 51 5.36 -5.11 5.94
CA SER A 51 6.36 -4.45 6.79
C SER A 51 7.64 -4.13 6.02
N LYS A 52 8.08 -5.05 5.16
CA LYS A 52 9.27 -4.87 4.32
C LYS A 52 9.11 -3.74 3.31
N GLU A 53 7.96 -3.67 2.62
CA GLU A 53 7.66 -2.60 1.66
C GLU A 53 7.60 -1.22 2.33
N ILE A 54 7.01 -1.12 3.53
CA ILE A 54 6.99 0.14 4.29
C ILE A 54 8.41 0.53 4.72
N ALA A 55 9.26 -0.43 5.12
CA ALA A 55 10.65 -0.17 5.46
C ALA A 55 11.44 0.40 4.27
N GLU A 56 11.24 -0.13 3.06
CA GLU A 56 11.85 0.39 1.84
C GLU A 56 11.40 1.82 1.51
N LEU A 57 10.10 2.10 1.67
CA LEU A 57 9.58 3.46 1.48
C LEU A 57 10.15 4.44 2.51
N LEU A 58 10.34 4.00 3.77
CA LEU A 58 10.97 4.81 4.82
C LEU A 58 12.45 5.09 4.53
N LYS A 59 13.20 4.12 3.98
CA LYS A 59 14.60 4.33 3.59
C LYS A 59 14.76 5.44 2.56
N LYS A 60 13.81 5.57 1.63
CA LYS A 60 13.82 6.66 0.63
C LYS A 60 13.74 8.06 1.25
N ASN A 61 13.13 8.20 2.44
CA ASN A 61 13.12 9.48 3.16
C ASN A 61 14.48 9.85 3.77
N LEU A 62 15.40 8.89 3.96
CA LEU A 62 16.73 9.11 4.54
C LEU A 62 17.81 9.41 3.48
N LEU A 63 17.48 9.27 2.19
CA LEU A 63 18.38 9.50 1.06
C LEU A 63 18.24 10.91 0.46
N ASN A 64 17.34 11.72 1.01
CA ASN A 64 17.06 13.09 0.58
C ASN A 64 17.69 14.12 1.52
#